data_AF-A0A6N4AJS0-F1
#
_entry.id   AF-A0A6N4AJS0-F1
#
_cell.length_a   1.000
_cell.length_b   1.000
_cell.length_c   1.000
_cell.angle_alpha   90.00
_cell.angle_beta   90.00
_cell.angle_gamma   90.00
#
_symmetry.space_group_name_H-M   'P 1'
#
loop_
_entity.id
_entity.type
_entity.pdbx_description
1 polymer ?
#
loop_
_entity_poly.entity_id
_entity_poly.type
_entity_poly.pdbx_seq_one_letter_code
_entity_poly.pdbx_strand_id
1 'polypeptide(L)'
;MLINMMEHYVDERLSELLKDYNCCKCEVCLEDMKAFSLNRLPPKYVSTVNGQVFTRIKQELESQPSVDLDVAVIQAIQHISASPRHD
;
A
#
# COMPACT_ATOMS: atom_id res chain seq x y z
N MET A 1 -4.32 11.88 17.45
CA MET A 1 -3.56 10.80 16.78
C MET A 1 -3.62 11.08 15.28
N LEU A 2 -2.47 11.12 14.61
CA LEU A 2 -2.42 11.27 13.15
C LEU A 2 -2.36 9.88 12.51
N ILE A 3 -3.08 9.68 11.42
CA ILE A 3 -3.13 8.42 10.67
C ILE A 3 -2.87 8.73 9.20
N ASN A 4 -1.94 8.02 8.58
CA ASN A 4 -1.72 8.07 7.15
C ASN A 4 -2.65 7.09 6.43
N MET A 5 -3.67 7.60 5.74
CA MET A 5 -4.62 6.76 5.01
C MET A 5 -3.95 5.95 3.90
N MET A 6 -2.79 6.39 3.38
CA MET A 6 -2.06 5.62 2.38
C MET A 6 -1.55 4.28 2.91
N GLU A 7 -1.30 4.14 4.21
CA GLU A 7 -0.91 2.84 4.80
C GLU A 7 -2.02 1.81 4.63
N HIS A 8 -3.27 2.19 4.87
CA HIS A 8 -4.43 1.33 4.65
C HIS A 8 -4.61 0.95 3.17
N TYR A 9 -4.50 1.93 2.26
CA TYR A 9 -4.66 1.67 0.83
C TYR A 9 -3.56 0.77 0.26
N VAL A 10 -2.31 0.97 0.71
CA VAL A 10 -1.20 0.10 0.32
C VAL A 10 -1.40 -1.31 0.85
N ASP A 11 -1.86 -1.47 2.10
CA ASP A 11 -2.09 -2.78 2.71
C ASP A 11 -3.18 -3.59 1.97
N GLU A 12 -4.32 -2.96 1.68
CA GLU A 12 -5.41 -3.56 0.91
C GLU A 12 -4.94 -3.95 -0.50
N ARG A 13 -4.29 -3.03 -1.21
CA ARG A 13 -3.89 -3.26 -2.59
C ARG A 13 -2.76 -4.28 -2.74
N LEU A 14 -1.79 -4.26 -1.82
CA LEU A 14 -0.73 -5.26 -1.76
C LEU A 14 -1.30 -6.66 -1.53
N SER A 15 -2.25 -6.78 -0.60
CA SER A 15 -2.92 -8.06 -0.30
C SER A 15 -3.71 -8.61 -1.48
N GLU A 16 -4.34 -7.74 -2.27
CA GLU A 16 -5.02 -8.13 -3.50
C GLU A 16 -4.05 -8.60 -4.57
N LEU A 17 -3.04 -7.78 -4.91
CA LEU A 17 -2.11 -8.09 -5.98
C LEU A 17 -1.27 -9.32 -5.67
N LEU A 18 -0.83 -9.51 -4.43
CA LEU A 18 -0.04 -10.68 -4.04
C LEU A 18 -0.75 -12.02 -4.25
N LYS A 19 -2.08 -12.06 -4.46
CA LYS A 19 -2.79 -13.30 -4.82
C LYS A 19 -2.27 -13.89 -6.14
N ASP A 20 -1.84 -13.03 -7.06
CA ASP A 20 -1.38 -13.41 -8.39
C ASP A 20 0.15 -13.59 -8.49
N TYR A 21 0.88 -13.30 -7.42
CA TYR A 21 2.35 -13.43 -7.38
C TYR A 21 2.80 -14.63 -6.54
N ASN A 22 3.71 -15.41 -7.13
CA ASN A 22 4.40 -16.50 -6.46
C ASN A 22 5.77 -16.03 -5.92
N CYS A 23 5.74 -15.33 -4.79
CA CYS A 23 6.92 -14.86 -4.05
C CYS A 23 6.75 -15.09 -2.55
N CYS A 24 7.79 -14.83 -1.77
CA CYS A 24 7.68 -14.88 -0.30
C CYS A 24 6.72 -13.80 0.22
N LYS A 25 5.98 -14.15 1.27
CA LYS A 25 4.95 -13.32 1.92
C LYS A 25 5.12 -13.32 3.44
N CYS A 26 6.34 -13.55 3.93
CA CYS A 26 6.64 -13.41 5.35
C CYS A 26 6.50 -11.94 5.78
N GLU A 27 6.36 -11.72 7.09
CA GLU A 27 6.19 -10.39 7.68
C GLU A 27 7.25 -9.39 7.20
N VAL A 28 8.52 -9.78 7.22
CA VAL A 28 9.66 -8.94 6.76
C VAL A 28 9.47 -8.49 5.30
N CYS A 29 9.08 -9.40 4.41
CA CYS A 29 8.87 -9.04 3.00
C CYS A 29 7.63 -8.16 2.80
N LEU A 30 6.56 -8.41 3.54
CA LEU A 30 5.35 -7.59 3.46
C LEU A 30 5.63 -6.17 3.96
N GLU A 31 6.33 -6.02 5.09
CA GLU A 31 6.74 -4.72 5.60
C GLU A 31 7.67 -3.98 4.64
N ASP A 32 8.63 -4.69 4.04
CA ASP A 32 9.53 -4.12 3.03
C ASP A 32 8.78 -3.62 1.80
N MET A 33 7.80 -4.40 1.30
CA MET A 33 6.95 -4.00 0.18
C MET A 33 6.08 -2.78 0.53
N LYS A 34 5.51 -2.74 1.73
CA LYS A 34 4.74 -1.58 2.23
C LYS A 34 5.62 -0.34 2.31
N ALA A 35 6.78 -0.44 2.96
CA ALA A 35 7.71 0.66 3.12
C ALA A 35 8.21 1.18 1.76
N PHE A 36 8.54 0.27 0.83
CA PHE A 36 8.97 0.64 -0.53
C PHE A 36 7.88 1.42 -1.27
N SER A 37 6.61 1.00 -1.14
CA SER A 37 5.46 1.65 -1.76
C SER A 37 5.19 3.02 -1.14
N LEU A 38 5.11 3.10 0.18
CA LEU A 38 4.77 4.32 0.92
C LEU A 38 5.80 5.43 0.72
N ASN A 39 7.08 5.10 0.63
CA ASN A 39 8.14 6.07 0.35
C ASN A 39 8.04 6.71 -1.05
N ARG A 40 7.20 6.17 -1.94
CA ARG A 40 6.99 6.65 -3.31
C ARG A 40 5.61 7.28 -3.53
N LEU A 41 4.76 7.27 -2.50
CA LEU A 41 3.40 7.79 -2.57
C LEU A 41 3.28 9.02 -1.66
N PRO A 42 2.55 10.07 -2.08
CA PRO A 42 2.30 11.21 -1.22
C PRO A 42 1.45 10.77 -0.01
N PRO A 43 1.87 11.06 1.24
CA PRO A 43 1.11 10.65 2.40
C PRO A 43 -0.22 11.43 2.50
N LYS A 44 -1.24 10.77 3.04
CA LYS A 44 -2.58 11.36 3.26
C LYS A 44 -2.93 11.29 4.74
N TYR A 45 -2.46 12.28 5.50
CA TYR A 45 -2.69 12.31 6.95
C TYR A 45 -4.07 12.86 7.33
N VAL A 46 -4.71 12.20 8.29
CA VAL A 46 -5.96 12.65 8.92
C VAL A 46 -5.85 12.56 10.43
N SER A 47 -6.55 13.44 11.14
CA SER A 47 -6.49 13.55 12.61
C SER A 47 -7.80 13.16 13.32
N THR A 48 -8.86 12.88 12.56
CA THR A 48 -10.20 12.56 13.09
C THR A 48 -10.78 11.33 12.39
N VAL A 49 -11.66 10.61 13.10
CA VAL A 49 -12.41 9.47 12.53
C VAL A 49 -13.25 9.90 11.34
N ASN A 50 -13.91 11.06 11.41
CA ASN A 50 -14.67 11.63 10.29
C ASN A 50 -13.77 11.92 9.08
N GLY A 51 -12.53 12.36 9.31
CA GLY A 51 -11.53 12.56 8.25
C GLY A 51 -11.15 11.25 7.55
N GLN A 52 -11.03 10.14 8.29
CA GLN A 52 -10.80 8.82 7.70
C GLN A 52 -11.97 8.38 6.82
N VAL A 53 -13.20 8.47 7.35
CA VAL A 53 -14.42 8.09 6.63
C VAL A 53 -14.59 8.93 5.36
N PHE A 54 -14.41 10.25 5.45
CA PHE A 54 -14.53 11.14 4.29
C PHE A 54 -13.45 10.85 3.23
N THR A 55 -12.21 10.59 3.65
CA THR A 55 -11.11 10.25 2.72
C THR A 55 -11.36 8.93 2.02
N ARG A 56 -11.86 7.91 2.75
CA ARG A 56 -12.25 6.62 2.18
C ARG A 56 -13.39 6.76 1.17
N ILE A 57 -14.47 7.44 1.54
CA ILE A 57 -15.62 7.71 0.67
C ILE A 57 -15.15 8.43 -0.60
N LYS A 58 -14.34 9.48 -0.45
CA LYS A 58 -13.79 10.22 -1.59
C LYS A 58 -13.00 9.31 -2.53
N GLN A 59 -12.15 8.44 -1.99
CA GLN A 59 -11.35 7.51 -2.78
C GLN A 59 -12.21 6.43 -3.48
N GLU A 60 -13.25 5.92 -2.82
CA GLU A 60 -14.21 4.96 -3.41
C GLU A 60 -15.06 5.61 -4.51
N LEU A 61 -15.48 6.87 -4.34
CA LEU A 61 -16.24 7.63 -5.35
C LEU A 61 -15.39 8.09 -6.54
N GLU A 62 -14.09 8.32 -6.35
CA GLU A 62 -13.16 8.66 -7.43
C GLU A 62 -12.90 7.47 -8.39
N SER A 63 -13.48 6.30 -8.10
CA SER A 63 -13.73 5.17 -9.03
C SER A 63 -12.52 4.53 -9.70
N GLN A 64 -11.30 4.96 -9.40
CA GLN A 64 -10.08 4.31 -9.86
C GLN A 64 -9.09 4.20 -8.69
N PRO A 65 -8.53 3.01 -8.42
CA PRO A 65 -7.27 2.93 -7.71
C PRO A 65 -6.33 3.92 -8.41
N SER A 66 -5.72 4.85 -7.66
CA SER A 66 -4.79 5.79 -8.30
C SER A 66 -3.75 4.94 -9.03
N VAL A 67 -3.59 5.12 -10.34
CA VAL A 67 -2.61 4.37 -11.15
C VAL A 67 -1.24 4.35 -10.46
N ASP A 68 -0.91 5.44 -9.77
CA ASP A 68 0.30 5.58 -8.95
C ASP A 68 0.39 4.56 -7.79
N LEU A 69 -0.72 4.25 -7.10
CA LEU A 69 -0.78 3.22 -6.05
C LEU A 69 -0.47 1.85 -6.65
N ASP A 70 -1.13 1.51 -7.76
CA ASP A 70 -0.92 0.22 -8.43
C ASP A 70 0.52 0.07 -8.89
N VAL A 71 1.06 1.10 -9.56
CA VAL A 71 2.46 1.13 -10.02
C VAL A 71 3.42 0.98 -8.83
N ALA A 72 3.23 1.73 -7.75
CA ALA A 72 4.11 1.68 -6.58
C ALA A 72 4.10 0.29 -5.93
N VAL A 73 2.94 -0.31 -5.76
CA VAL A 73 2.80 -1.65 -5.15
C VAL A 73 3.39 -2.73 -6.06
N ILE A 74 3.14 -2.67 -7.38
CA ILE A 74 3.74 -3.62 -8.33
C ILE A 74 5.26 -3.52 -8.31
N GLN A 75 5.82 -2.30 -8.33
CA GLN A 75 7.27 -2.09 -8.24
C GLN A 75 7.83 -2.62 -6.93
N ALA A 76 7.13 -2.46 -5.81
CA ALA A 76 7.54 -2.99 -4.52
C ALA A 76 7.60 -4.52 -4.54
N ILE A 77 6.54 -5.19 -5.05
CA ILE A 77 6.50 -6.64 -5.18
C ILE A 77 7.69 -7.12 -6.03
N GLN A 78 7.90 -6.52 -7.20
CA GLN A 78 8.98 -6.90 -8.11
C GLN A 78 10.37 -6.70 -7.49
N HIS A 79 10.60 -5.56 -6.83
CA HIS A 79 11.89 -5.23 -6.26
C HIS A 79 12.24 -6.14 -5.06
N ILE A 80 11.30 -6.34 -4.14
CA ILE A 80 11.54 -7.12 -2.93
C ILE A 80 11.56 -8.62 -3.23
N SER A 81 10.71 -9.10 -4.15
CA SER A 81 10.73 -10.52 -4.54
C SER A 81 12.00 -10.92 -5.29
N ALA A 82 12.65 -10.00 -6.00
CA ALA A 82 13.91 -10.26 -6.69
C ALA A 82 15.13 -10.33 -5.74
N SER A 83 15.06 -9.67 -4.58
CA SER A 83 16.15 -9.63 -3.60
C SER A 83 15.59 -9.57 -2.17
N PRO A 84 14.95 -10.65 -1.68
CA PRO A 84 14.40 -10.67 -0.34
C PRO A 84 15.49 -10.56 0.73
N ARG A 85 15.17 -9.93 1.86
CA ARG A 85 16.06 -9.75 3.02
C ARG A 85 15.78 -10.69 4.19
N HIS A 86 14.74 -11.52 4.08
CA HIS A 86 14.49 -12.56 5.08
C HIS A 86 15.44 -13.74 4.85
N ASP A 87 15.83 -14.41 5.94
CA ASP A 87 16.58 -15.68 5.93
C ASP A 87 15.62 -16.88 5.90
#